data_AF-A0A7Z9R0W4-F1
#
_entry.id   AF-A0A7Z9R0W4-F1
#
_cell.length_a   1.000
_cell.length_b   1.000
_cell.length_c   1.000
_cell.angle_alpha   90.00
_cell.angle_beta   90.00
_cell.angle_gamma   90.00
#
_symmetry.space_group_name_H-M   'P 1'
#
loop_
_entity.id
_entity.type
_entity.pdbx_description
1 polymer ?
#
loop_
_entity_poly.entity_id
_entity_poly.type
_entity_poly.pdbx_seq_one_letter_code
_entity_poly.pdbx_strand_id
1 'polypeptide(L)'
;MFGHPRFFDDRETRALQSAFQELLEMEVLTNVATAEDGITKVSDRQNLQICPLSYHHLLFAALSFHSEIRDVLTQLIDGDVYKMLDQIFYKPEYIGVRTNWHQDNYYFRMPSPFSGTAMWIALHDATIQNGTIRVIPKALILF
;
A
#
# COMPACT_ATOMS: atom_id res chain seq x y z
N MET A 1 13.79 11.16 4.58
CA MET A 1 12.87 10.14 4.03
C MET A 1 13.63 8.82 4.09
N PHE A 2 13.23 7.89 4.95
CA PHE A 2 13.82 6.54 4.95
C PHE A 2 13.19 5.78 3.77
N GLY A 3 13.77 5.93 2.60
CA GLY A 3 13.46 5.09 1.44
C GLY A 3 14.65 4.17 1.21
N HIS A 4 14.41 2.90 0.93
CA HIS A 4 15.44 1.98 0.46
C HIS A 4 15.37 1.97 -1.07
N PRO A 5 16.16 2.79 -1.80
CA PRO A 5 15.91 3.12 -3.21
C PRO A 5 16.04 1.95 -4.19
N ARG A 6 16.38 0.74 -3.73
CA ARG A 6 16.47 -0.50 -4.52
C ARG A 6 16.20 -1.70 -3.62
N PHE A 7 15.02 -1.73 -3.02
CA PHE A 7 14.62 -2.88 -2.20
C PHE A 7 14.42 -4.14 -3.05
N PHE A 8 13.83 -3.95 -4.24
CA PHE A 8 13.67 -4.98 -5.27
C PHE A 8 14.56 -4.67 -6.46
N ASP A 9 15.02 -5.71 -7.15
CA ASP A 9 15.75 -5.55 -8.41
C ASP A 9 14.80 -5.21 -9.58
N ASP A 10 15.38 -4.92 -10.75
CA ASP A 10 14.59 -4.55 -11.93
C ASP A 10 13.69 -5.69 -12.43
N ARG A 11 14.09 -6.94 -12.22
CA ARG A 11 13.32 -8.13 -12.64
C ARG A 11 12.10 -8.29 -11.74
N GLU A 12 12.29 -8.20 -10.43
CA GLU A 12 11.22 -8.25 -9.44
C GLU A 12 10.24 -7.10 -9.64
N THR A 13 10.76 -5.89 -9.84
CA THR A 13 9.95 -4.71 -10.13
C THR A 13 9.07 -4.93 -11.37
N ARG A 14 9.65 -5.41 -12.48
CA ARG A 14 8.89 -5.74 -13.70
C ARG A 14 7.86 -6.85 -13.47
N ALA A 15 8.19 -7.86 -12.66
CA ALA A 15 7.24 -8.93 -12.34
C ALA A 15 6.04 -8.39 -11.56
N LEU A 16 6.26 -7.51 -10.58
CA LEU A 16 5.18 -6.86 -9.83
C LEU A 16 4.32 -5.95 -10.71
N GLN A 17 4.94 -5.21 -11.65
CA GLN A 17 4.22 -4.39 -12.63
C GLN A 17 3.37 -5.24 -13.58
N SER A 18 3.90 -6.36 -14.08
CA SER A 18 3.15 -7.29 -14.94
C SER A 18 1.97 -7.92 -14.20
N ALA A 19 2.19 -8.39 -12.97
CA ALA A 19 1.12 -8.93 -12.12
C ALA A 19 0.02 -7.90 -11.85
N PHE A 20 0.40 -6.63 -11.66
CA PHE A 20 -0.57 -5.56 -11.52
C PHE A 20 -1.35 -5.29 -12.81
N GLN A 21 -0.69 -5.33 -13.97
CA GLN A 21 -1.35 -5.18 -15.27
C GLN A 21 -2.38 -6.29 -15.52
N GLU A 22 -2.06 -7.53 -15.15
CA GLU A 22 -3.03 -8.64 -15.21
C GLU A 22 -4.28 -8.36 -14.36
N LEU A 23 -4.11 -7.81 -13.15
CA LEU A 23 -5.24 -7.43 -12.29
C LEU A 23 -6.09 -6.30 -12.89
N LEU A 24 -5.47 -5.36 -13.61
CA LEU A 24 -6.20 -4.30 -14.34
C LEU A 24 -7.03 -4.90 -15.48
N GLU A 25 -6.46 -5.81 -16.25
CA GLU A 25 -7.14 -6.48 -17.37
C GLU A 25 -8.28 -7.38 -16.92
N MET A 26 -8.19 -7.94 -15.71
CA MET A 26 -9.28 -8.70 -15.08
C MET A 26 -10.39 -7.82 -14.51
N GLU A 27 -10.22 -6.49 -14.49
CA GLU A 27 -11.20 -5.51 -13.95
C GLU A 27 -11.64 -5.80 -12.49
N VAL A 28 -10.73 -6.37 -11.67
CA VAL A 28 -11.06 -6.77 -10.28
C VAL A 28 -10.94 -5.64 -9.25
N LEU A 29 -10.48 -4.46 -9.65
CA LEU A 29 -10.32 -3.32 -8.74
C LEU A 29 -11.66 -2.65 -8.44
N THR A 30 -11.88 -2.30 -7.18
CA THR A 30 -13.08 -1.57 -6.75
C THR A 30 -12.78 -0.08 -6.60
N ASN A 31 -13.62 0.78 -7.18
CA ASN A 31 -13.56 2.22 -6.88
C ASN A 31 -14.16 2.51 -5.50
N VAL A 32 -13.33 3.03 -4.59
CA VAL A 32 -13.74 3.45 -3.25
C VAL A 32 -13.61 4.95 -3.04
N ALA A 33 -13.62 5.73 -4.13
CA ALA A 33 -13.63 7.18 -4.03
C ALA A 33 -14.89 7.67 -3.30
N THR A 34 -14.68 8.64 -2.40
CA THR A 34 -15.74 9.31 -1.65
C THR A 34 -15.72 10.83 -1.86
N ALA A 35 -16.83 11.48 -1.54
CA ALA A 35 -16.92 12.93 -1.42
C ALA A 35 -16.10 13.43 -0.22
N GLU A 36 -16.10 14.74 0.04
CA GLU A 36 -15.33 15.35 1.12
C GLU A 36 -15.73 14.85 2.52
N ASP A 37 -16.96 14.34 2.66
CA ASP A 37 -17.44 13.73 3.91
C ASP A 37 -16.78 12.38 4.24
N GLY A 38 -16.02 11.79 3.30
CA GLY A 38 -15.38 10.50 3.45
C GLY A 38 -16.34 9.30 3.44
N ILE A 39 -17.64 9.52 3.21
CA ILE A 39 -18.71 8.51 3.35
C ILE A 39 -19.43 8.31 2.02
N THR A 40 -19.79 9.39 1.34
CA THR A 40 -20.61 9.34 0.14
C THR A 40 -19.78 8.87 -1.05
N LYS A 41 -20.12 7.72 -1.65
CA LYS A 41 -19.43 7.21 -2.85
C LYS A 41 -19.64 8.13 -4.04
N VAL A 42 -18.58 8.30 -4.83
CA VAL A 42 -18.57 9.14 -6.03
C VAL A 42 -17.97 8.39 -7.23
N SER A 43 -18.38 8.77 -8.44
CA SER A 43 -17.94 8.15 -9.70
C SER A 43 -17.23 9.11 -10.65
N ASP A 44 -17.18 10.41 -10.34
CA ASP A 44 -16.49 11.46 -11.11
C ASP A 44 -14.96 11.41 -10.96
N ARG A 45 -14.46 10.57 -10.06
CA ARG A 45 -13.05 10.42 -9.67
C ARG A 45 -12.77 9.00 -9.19
N GLN A 46 -11.51 8.61 -9.13
CA GLN A 46 -11.11 7.22 -8.87
C GLN A 46 -10.12 7.05 -7.72
N ASN A 47 -10.41 6.05 -6.87
CA ASN A 47 -9.51 5.46 -5.89
C ASN A 47 -9.68 3.95 -5.99
N LEU A 48 -8.92 3.32 -6.88
CA LEU A 48 -9.10 1.91 -7.20
C LEU A 48 -8.30 1.05 -6.23
N GLN A 49 -8.92 0.05 -5.63
CA GLN A 49 -8.29 -0.76 -4.60
C GLN A 49 -8.65 -2.25 -4.73
N ILE A 50 -7.75 -3.09 -4.24
CA ILE A 50 -8.02 -4.50 -3.91
C ILE A 50 -7.51 -4.71 -2.50
N CYS A 51 -8.39 -5.23 -1.63
CA CYS A 51 -8.11 -5.48 -0.23
C CYS A 51 -9.00 -6.64 0.25
N PRO A 52 -8.43 -7.82 0.59
CA PRO A 52 -7.00 -8.16 0.57
C PRO A 52 -6.48 -8.49 -0.84
N LEU A 53 -5.26 -8.04 -1.16
CA LEU A 53 -4.61 -8.25 -2.46
C LEU A 53 -4.19 -9.70 -2.70
N SER A 54 -3.74 -10.38 -1.65
CA SER A 54 -3.20 -11.75 -1.74
C SER A 54 -4.16 -12.79 -2.30
N TYR A 55 -5.47 -12.56 -2.24
CA TYR A 55 -6.46 -13.50 -2.78
C TYR A 55 -6.59 -13.44 -4.31
N HIS A 56 -5.99 -12.42 -4.94
CA HIS A 56 -6.15 -12.17 -6.37
C HIS A 56 -4.93 -12.57 -7.20
N HIS A 57 -3.74 -12.69 -6.59
CA HIS A 57 -2.52 -13.02 -7.35
C HIS A 57 -1.45 -13.67 -6.48
N LEU A 58 -0.88 -14.80 -6.94
CA LEU A 58 0.11 -15.57 -6.18
C LEU A 58 1.40 -14.79 -5.90
N LEU A 59 1.86 -13.97 -6.84
CA LEU A 59 3.04 -13.12 -6.62
C LEU A 59 2.85 -12.17 -5.43
N PHE A 60 1.69 -11.50 -5.33
CA PHE A 60 1.41 -10.62 -4.20
C PHE A 60 1.18 -11.38 -2.91
N ALA A 61 0.59 -12.59 -2.97
CA ALA A 61 0.50 -13.47 -1.81
C ALA A 61 1.89 -13.87 -1.27
N ALA A 62 2.85 -14.12 -2.15
CA ALA A 62 4.21 -14.47 -1.79
C ALA A 62 5.06 -13.26 -1.39
N LEU A 63 4.79 -12.07 -1.94
CA LEU A 63 5.58 -10.86 -1.74
C LEU A 63 5.79 -10.54 -0.26
N SER A 64 4.75 -10.63 0.57
CA SER A 64 4.85 -10.35 2.01
C SER A 64 5.80 -11.29 2.77
N PHE A 65 6.18 -12.41 2.18
CA PHE A 65 7.10 -13.40 2.75
C PHE A 65 8.49 -13.37 2.09
N HIS A 66 8.76 -12.38 1.24
CA HIS A 66 10.09 -12.15 0.68
C HIS A 66 11.13 -11.98 1.81
N SER A 67 12.29 -12.63 1.69
CA SER A 67 13.29 -12.71 2.77
C SER A 67 13.71 -11.32 3.26
N GLU A 68 14.03 -10.42 2.34
CA GLU A 68 14.42 -9.04 2.68
C GLU A 68 13.31 -8.29 3.43
N ILE A 69 12.03 -8.52 3.08
CA ILE A 69 10.90 -7.88 3.78
C ILE A 69 10.86 -8.38 5.21
N ARG A 70 10.91 -9.69 5.38
CA ARG A 70 10.91 -10.31 6.70
C ARG A 70 12.08 -9.80 7.54
N ASP A 71 13.28 -9.74 6.97
CA ASP A 71 14.49 -9.36 7.69
C ASP A 71 14.47 -7.88 8.10
N VAL A 72 13.88 -6.99 7.30
CA VAL A 72 13.65 -5.59 7.71
C VAL A 72 12.55 -5.47 8.76
N LEU A 73 11.45 -6.20 8.63
CA LEU A 73 10.34 -6.11 9.57
C LEU A 73 10.69 -6.65 10.96
N THR A 74 11.42 -7.77 11.04
CA THR A 74 11.87 -8.33 12.33
C THR A 74 12.85 -7.41 13.04
N GLN A 75 13.69 -6.69 12.31
CA GLN A 75 14.56 -5.65 12.88
C GLN A 75 13.79 -4.44 13.40
N LEU A 76 12.65 -4.09 12.79
CA LEU A 76 11.86 -2.92 13.18
C LEU A 76 10.90 -3.18 14.34
N ILE A 77 10.26 -4.35 14.39
CA ILE A 77 9.19 -4.68 15.35
C ILE A 77 9.69 -5.43 16.59
N ASP A 78 10.94 -5.90 16.60
CA ASP A 78 11.54 -6.71 17.68
C ASP A 78 10.69 -7.96 17.99
N GLY A 79 10.91 -9.03 17.24
CA GLY A 79 10.26 -10.33 17.42
C GLY A 79 9.60 -10.88 16.17
N ASP A 80 8.74 -11.87 16.36
CA ASP A 80 8.00 -12.52 15.28
C ASP A 80 6.89 -11.60 14.74
N VAL A 81 6.80 -11.52 13.42
CA VAL A 81 5.80 -10.71 12.71
C VAL A 81 4.87 -11.62 11.90
N TYR A 82 3.60 -11.23 11.80
CA TYR A 82 2.64 -11.86 10.89
C TYR A 82 1.99 -10.81 10.00
N LYS A 83 1.57 -11.23 8.80
CA LYS A 83 0.84 -10.35 7.88
C LYS A 83 -0.58 -10.15 8.38
N MET A 84 -0.93 -8.90 8.72
CA MET A 84 -2.31 -8.55 9.08
C MET A 84 -3.18 -8.29 7.85
N LEU A 85 -2.66 -7.54 6.86
CA LEU A 85 -3.39 -7.16 5.66
C LEU A 85 -2.40 -6.87 4.52
N ASP A 86 -2.82 -7.08 3.28
CA ASP A 86 -2.19 -6.50 2.10
C ASP A 86 -3.22 -5.83 1.21
N GLN A 87 -2.78 -4.77 0.54
CA GLN A 87 -3.67 -3.93 -0.25
C GLN A 87 -2.90 -3.26 -1.38
N ILE A 88 -3.54 -3.13 -2.54
CA ILE A 88 -3.06 -2.28 -3.63
C ILE A 88 -3.94 -1.05 -3.77
N PHE A 89 -3.30 0.07 -4.09
CA PHE A 89 -3.96 1.32 -4.43
C PHE A 89 -3.54 1.72 -5.85
N TYR A 90 -4.51 2.02 -6.69
CA TYR A 90 -4.29 2.56 -8.01
C TYR A 90 -5.12 3.83 -8.20
N LYS A 91 -4.43 4.86 -8.70
CA LYS A 91 -4.98 6.19 -8.93
C LYS A 91 -4.56 6.61 -10.33
N PRO A 92 -5.46 6.48 -11.32
CA PRO A 92 -5.14 6.89 -12.67
C PRO A 92 -4.80 8.37 -12.75
N GLU A 93 -4.02 8.72 -13.76
CA GLU A 93 -3.65 10.09 -14.04
C GLU A 93 -4.88 11.01 -14.15
N TYR A 94 -4.76 12.22 -13.60
CA TYR A 94 -5.76 13.31 -13.64
C TYR A 94 -7.10 13.07 -12.94
N ILE A 95 -7.58 11.83 -12.81
CA ILE A 95 -8.86 11.48 -12.18
C ILE A 95 -8.69 10.82 -10.80
N GLY A 96 -7.46 10.53 -10.40
CA GLY A 96 -7.13 9.98 -9.08
C GLY A 96 -7.37 10.96 -7.94
N VAL A 97 -7.92 10.47 -6.82
CA VAL A 97 -8.14 11.30 -5.62
C VAL A 97 -6.97 11.28 -4.64
N ARG A 98 -6.77 12.39 -3.93
CA ARG A 98 -5.83 12.44 -2.81
C ARG A 98 -6.35 11.59 -1.64
N THR A 99 -5.45 10.90 -0.96
CA THR A 99 -5.76 10.28 0.33
C THR A 99 -5.70 11.37 1.40
N ASN A 100 -6.72 11.43 2.27
CA ASN A 100 -6.75 12.35 3.40
C ASN A 100 -5.69 11.98 4.45
N TRP A 101 -5.30 12.94 5.29
CA TRP A 101 -4.43 12.65 6.43
C TRP A 101 -5.14 11.73 7.42
N HIS A 102 -4.47 10.65 7.83
CA HIS A 102 -4.98 9.68 8.81
C HIS A 102 -3.83 8.96 9.52
N GLN A 103 -4.20 8.09 10.47
CA GLN A 103 -3.35 7.10 11.11
C GLN A 103 -4.10 5.78 11.08
N ASP A 104 -3.52 4.69 10.57
CA ASP A 104 -4.26 3.44 10.47
C ASP A 104 -4.63 2.82 11.80
N ASN A 105 -3.95 3.18 12.89
CA ASN A 105 -4.34 2.61 14.17
C ASN A 105 -5.78 2.97 14.55
N TYR A 106 -6.32 4.06 13.98
CA TYR A 106 -7.75 4.37 14.05
C TYR A 106 -8.62 3.22 13.50
N TYR A 107 -8.19 2.59 12.41
CA TYR A 107 -8.86 1.49 11.74
C TYR A 107 -8.52 0.12 12.35
N PHE A 108 -7.23 -0.19 12.52
CA PHE A 108 -6.78 -1.51 13.00
C PHE A 108 -6.93 -1.72 14.50
N ARG A 109 -7.00 -0.65 15.29
CA ARG A 109 -7.19 -0.69 16.75
C ARG A 109 -6.19 -1.62 17.45
N MET A 110 -4.92 -1.55 17.04
CA MET A 110 -3.83 -2.30 17.66
C MET A 110 -3.71 -1.91 19.14
N PRO A 111 -3.39 -2.88 20.02
CA PRO A 111 -3.34 -2.65 21.47
C PRO A 111 -2.24 -1.67 21.88
N SER A 112 -1.19 -1.55 21.08
CA SER A 112 -0.13 -0.57 21.26
C SER A 112 0.26 0.02 19.90
N PRO A 113 0.60 1.33 19.84
CA PRO A 113 1.03 1.97 18.60
C PRO A 113 2.37 1.44 18.06
N PHE A 114 3.09 0.64 18.85
CA PHE A 114 4.35 0.00 18.46
C PHE A 114 4.18 -1.46 18.05
N SER A 115 2.96 -2.02 18.16
CA SER A 115 2.69 -3.44 17.87
C SER A 115 2.54 -3.75 16.39
N GLY A 116 2.79 -2.79 15.50
CA GLY A 116 2.68 -2.98 14.06
C GLY A 116 3.48 -1.95 13.29
N THR A 117 3.67 -2.24 12.02
CA THR A 117 4.17 -1.28 11.02
C THR A 117 3.52 -1.62 9.69
N ALA A 118 3.62 -0.71 8.73
CA ALA A 118 3.20 -0.98 7.36
C ALA A 118 4.36 -0.67 6.40
N MET A 119 4.49 -1.52 5.39
CA MET A 119 5.49 -1.39 4.33
C MET A 119 4.79 -0.91 3.06
N TRP A 120 5.16 0.28 2.59
CA TRP A 120 4.65 0.83 1.34
C TRP A 120 5.64 0.56 0.21
N ILE A 121 5.18 -0.10 -0.86
CA ILE A 121 6.00 -0.48 -2.02
C ILE A 121 5.48 0.28 -3.24
N ALA A 122 6.36 1.06 -3.86
CA ALA A 122 6.06 1.74 -5.12
C ALA A 122 6.18 0.75 -6.28
N LEU A 123 5.12 0.53 -7.05
CA LEU A 123 5.20 -0.22 -8.32
C LEU A 123 5.66 0.65 -9.50
N HIS A 124 5.47 1.96 -9.38
CA HIS A 124 5.91 2.97 -10.33
C HIS A 124 6.65 4.08 -9.58
N ASP A 125 7.41 4.91 -10.29
CA ASP A 125 8.11 6.04 -9.70
C ASP A 125 7.17 6.86 -8.81
N ALA A 126 7.58 7.12 -7.57
CA ALA A 126 6.76 7.83 -6.59
C ALA A 126 7.33 9.23 -6.34
N THR A 127 6.81 10.21 -7.07
CA THR A 127 7.25 11.61 -7.06
C THR A 127 6.25 12.51 -6.31
N ILE A 128 6.68 13.71 -5.93
CA ILE A 128 5.77 14.70 -5.34
C ILE A 128 4.63 15.03 -6.30
N GLN A 129 4.94 15.10 -7.60
CA GLN A 129 4.03 15.48 -8.68
C GLN A 129 2.96 14.43 -8.92
N ASN A 130 3.28 13.14 -8.81
CA ASN A 130 2.31 12.04 -9.00
C ASN A 130 1.70 11.51 -7.69
N GLY A 131 1.87 12.24 -6.59
CA GLY A 131 1.18 11.95 -5.34
C GLY A 131 1.83 10.89 -4.45
N THR A 132 3.16 10.86 -4.41
CA THR A 132 3.91 10.05 -3.42
C THR A 132 3.43 10.29 -1.99
N ILE A 133 3.68 9.30 -1.14
CA ILE A 133 3.26 9.35 0.25
C ILE A 133 3.97 10.47 1.02
N ARG A 134 3.24 11.08 1.95
CA ARG A 134 3.78 12.07 2.88
C ARG A 134 3.57 11.58 4.30
N VAL A 135 4.61 11.69 5.09
CA VAL A 135 4.65 11.25 6.48
C VAL A 135 5.04 12.42 7.36
N ILE A 136 4.35 12.60 8.49
CA ILE A 136 4.71 13.57 9.51
C ILE A 136 5.62 12.84 10.51
N PRO A 137 6.92 13.18 10.58
CA PRO A 137 7.83 12.50 11.50
C PRO A 137 7.34 12.58 12.94
N LYS A 138 7.52 11.50 13.71
CA LYS A 138 7.13 11.36 15.12
C LYS A 138 5.62 11.42 15.42
N ALA A 139 4.78 11.63 14.42
CA ALA A 139 3.36 11.28 14.52
C ALA A 139 3.27 9.78 14.19
N LEU A 140 3.30 8.91 15.22
CA LEU A 140 3.30 7.44 15.06
C LEU A 140 2.33 7.00 13.93
N ILE A 141 2.87 6.29 12.95
CA ILE A 141 2.20 5.91 11.70
C ILE A 141 1.89 4.42 11.77
N LEU A 142 0.63 4.10 11.58
CA LEU A 142 0.24 2.99 10.72
C LEU A 142 -0.43 3.69 9.51
N PHE A 143 -0.24 3.19 8.29
CA PHE A 143 -0.35 3.93 7.02
C PHE A 143 -1.73 4.28 6.44
#